data_AF-A0A845XB55-F1
#
_entry.id   AF-A0A845XB55-F1
#
_cell.length_a   1.000
_cell.length_b   1.000
_cell.length_c   1.000
_cell.angle_alpha   90.00
_cell.angle_beta   90.00
_cell.angle_gamma   90.00
#
_symmetry.space_group_name_H-M   'P 1'
#
loop_
_entity.id
_entity.type
_entity.pdbx_description
1 polymer ?
#
loop_
_entity_poly.entity_id
_entity_poly.type
_entity_poly.pdbx_seq_one_letter_code
_entity_poly.pdbx_strand_id
1 'polypeptide(L)'
;MSIQMRQRAQELLDGVPSELLPDVIRTLESFYHHPAVPEPQAEEAELIKLINRRFTPTTQEQIDALREKNELGALTEAEHQELMKYVERAEDMDAVRLEAMMKLAELRQVNLELIAAEFAPKHNEENDKA
;
A
#
# COMPACT_ATOMS: atom_id res chain seq x y z
N MET A 1 16.54 1.27 -10.74
CA MET A 1 17.54 1.55 -9.69
C MET A 1 17.78 0.36 -8.74
N SER A 2 16.82 -0.56 -8.52
CA SER A 2 16.99 -1.67 -7.55
C SER A 2 17.95 -2.80 -7.96
N ILE A 3 18.09 -3.09 -9.27
CA ILE A 3 18.98 -4.16 -9.77
C ILE A 3 20.45 -3.84 -9.50
N GLN A 4 20.85 -2.57 -9.64
CA GLN A 4 22.23 -2.12 -9.39
C GLN A 4 22.62 -2.26 -7.91
N MET A 5 21.68 -2.03 -6.99
CA MET A 5 21.94 -2.21 -5.55
C MET A 5 22.09 -3.68 -5.18
N ARG A 6 21.27 -4.57 -5.77
CA ARG A 6 21.38 -6.02 -5.54
C ARG A 6 22.69 -6.59 -6.08
N GLN A 7 23.08 -6.21 -7.30
CA GLN A 7 24.33 -6.66 -7.92
C GLN A 7 25.54 -6.22 -7.08
N ARG A 8 25.53 -4.96 -6.63
CA ARG A 8 26.61 -4.41 -5.80
C ARG A 8 26.68 -5.05 -4.42
N ALA A 9 25.54 -5.43 -3.85
CA ALA A 9 25.52 -6.16 -2.58
C ALA A 9 26.12 -7.57 -2.72
N GLN A 10 25.87 -8.27 -3.84
CA GLN A 10 26.47 -9.58 -4.12
C GLN A 10 27.99 -9.49 -4.30
N GLU A 11 28.47 -8.51 -5.09
CA GLU A 11 29.91 -8.28 -5.28
C GLU A 11 30.63 -7.98 -3.96
N LEU A 12 29.98 -7.24 -3.05
CA LEU A 12 30.52 -6.94 -1.74
C LEU A 12 30.57 -8.17 -0.83
N LEU A 13 29.56 -9.05 -0.90
CA LEU A 13 29.50 -10.30 -0.13
C LEU A 13 30.54 -11.31 -0.61
N ASP A 14 30.75 -11.42 -1.92
CA ASP A 14 31.73 -12.33 -2.51
C ASP A 14 33.17 -11.93 -2.16
N GLY A 15 33.41 -10.66 -1.86
CA GLY A 15 34.71 -10.11 -1.46
C GLY A 15 35.01 -10.14 0.04
N VAL A 16 34.10 -10.64 0.89
CA VAL A 16 34.30 -10.66 2.34
C VAL A 16 35.28 -11.77 2.73
N PRO A 17 36.40 -11.43 3.40
CA PRO A 17 37.30 -12.43 3.98
C PRO A 17 36.55 -13.32 4.98
N SER A 18 36.79 -14.63 4.94
CA SER A 18 36.10 -15.60 5.80
C SER A 18 36.23 -15.31 7.30
N GLU A 19 37.33 -14.67 7.69
CA GLU A 19 37.64 -14.24 9.07
C GLU A 19 36.68 -13.15 9.58
N LEU A 20 36.12 -12.34 8.68
CA LEU A 20 35.20 -11.24 9.01
C LEU A 20 33.73 -11.67 8.90
N LEU A 21 33.44 -12.85 8.36
CA LEU A 21 32.07 -13.36 8.21
C LEU A 21 31.29 -13.36 9.54
N PRO A 22 31.86 -13.76 10.69
CA PRO A 22 31.11 -13.75 11.95
C PRO A 22 30.69 -12.35 12.39
N ASP A 23 31.54 -11.34 12.18
CA ASP A 23 31.24 -9.95 12.53
C ASP A 23 30.24 -9.32 11.57
N VAL A 24 30.34 -9.64 10.28
CA VAL A 24 29.36 -9.23 9.25
C VAL A 24 28.00 -9.86 9.55
N ILE A 25 27.96 -11.15 9.84
CA ILE A 25 26.72 -11.86 10.23
C ILE A 25 26.14 -11.22 11.48
N ARG A 26 26.91 -11.02 12.55
CA ARG A 26 26.43 -10.37 13.79
C ARG A 26 25.88 -8.96 13.54
N THR A 27 26.52 -8.20 12.64
CA THR A 27 26.08 -6.85 12.30
C THR A 27 24.79 -6.88 11.46
N LEU A 28 24.66 -7.83 10.53
CA LEU A 28 23.41 -8.04 9.81
C LEU A 28 22.31 -8.51 10.77
N GLU A 29 22.61 -9.47 11.63
CA GLU A 29 21.73 -9.97 12.68
C GLU A 29 21.29 -8.86 13.63
N SER A 30 22.11 -7.85 13.94
CA SER A 30 21.66 -6.71 14.75
C SER A 30 20.71 -5.77 14.00
N PHE A 31 20.79 -5.73 12.67
CA PHE A 31 19.77 -5.07 11.83
C PHE A 31 18.49 -5.92 11.69
N TYR A 32 18.59 -7.25 11.78
CA TYR A 32 17.46 -8.18 11.70
C TYR A 32 16.78 -8.45 13.05
N HIS A 33 17.51 -8.37 14.16
CA HIS A 33 17.01 -8.57 15.52
C HIS A 33 16.43 -7.29 16.07
N HIS A 34 15.32 -6.87 15.48
CA HIS A 34 14.29 -6.21 16.26
C HIS A 34 13.63 -7.26 17.18
N PRO A 35 13.36 -6.95 18.46
CA PRO A 35 12.82 -7.93 19.39
C PRO A 35 11.50 -8.49 18.87
N ALA A 36 11.34 -9.81 18.97
CA ALA A 36 10.15 -10.54 18.58
C ALA A 36 8.90 -9.97 19.30
N VAL A 37 8.06 -9.27 18.53
CA VAL A 37 6.70 -8.90 18.92
C VAL A 37 5.79 -10.11 18.69
N PRO A 38 5.03 -10.60 19.68
CA PRO A 38 3.95 -11.56 19.47
C PRO A 38 2.65 -10.79 19.14
N GLU A 39 1.86 -10.95 18.07
CA GLU A 39 1.80 -11.79 16.88
C GLU A 39 1.65 -10.85 15.65
N PRO A 40 2.70 -10.63 14.83
CA PRO A 40 2.68 -9.62 13.77
C PRO A 40 1.65 -9.91 12.68
N GLN A 41 1.32 -11.18 12.46
CA GLN A 41 0.48 -11.61 11.33
C GLN A 41 -0.99 -11.21 11.48
N ALA A 42 -1.55 -11.23 12.69
CA ALA A 42 -2.97 -10.90 12.89
C ALA A 42 -3.21 -9.39 12.75
N GLU A 43 -2.37 -8.58 13.40
CA GLU A 43 -2.45 -7.12 13.30
C GLU A 43 -2.14 -6.63 11.89
N GLU A 44 -1.11 -7.19 11.25
CA GLU A 44 -0.80 -6.91 9.84
C GLU A 44 -1.95 -7.29 8.90
N ALA A 45 -2.57 -8.45 9.09
CA ALA A 45 -3.72 -8.86 8.26
C ALA A 45 -4.90 -7.90 8.39
N GLU A 46 -5.19 -7.37 9.58
CA GLU A 46 -6.23 -6.37 9.77
C GLU A 46 -5.88 -5.03 9.12
N LEU A 47 -4.62 -4.57 9.24
CA LEU A 47 -4.15 -3.38 8.53
C LEU A 47 -4.27 -3.53 7.02
N ILE A 48 -3.88 -4.68 6.47
CA ILE A 48 -4.00 -5.00 5.04
C ILE A 48 -5.48 -5.00 4.59
N LYS A 49 -6.40 -5.52 5.41
CA LYS A 49 -7.84 -5.46 5.12
C LYS A 49 -8.35 -4.02 5.07
N LEU A 50 -7.93 -3.16 6.00
CA LEU A 50 -8.30 -1.75 6.00
C LEU A 50 -7.75 -1.04 4.76
N ILE A 51 -6.48 -1.31 4.40
CA ILE A 51 -5.84 -0.71 3.23
C ILE A 51 -6.58 -1.07 1.94
N ASN A 52 -6.98 -2.33 1.81
CA ASN A 52 -7.67 -2.86 0.64
C ASN A 52 -9.18 -2.60 0.62
N ARG A 53 -9.73 -1.89 1.62
CA ARG A 53 -11.15 -1.56 1.65
C ARG A 53 -11.52 -0.66 0.47
N ARG A 54 -12.46 -1.13 -0.36
CA ARG A 54 -13.04 -0.40 -1.50
C ARG A 54 -14.56 -0.33 -1.36
N PHE A 55 -15.20 0.52 -2.17
CA PHE A 55 -16.63 0.41 -2.39
C PHE A 55 -16.97 -0.93 -3.02
N THR A 56 -18.18 -1.43 -2.76
CA THR A 56 -18.68 -2.60 -3.47
C THR A 56 -18.89 -2.25 -4.94
N PRO A 57 -18.87 -3.22 -5.87
CA PRO A 57 -19.11 -2.95 -7.29
C PRO A 57 -20.41 -2.18 -7.53
N THR A 58 -21.51 -2.59 -6.87
CA THR A 58 -22.81 -1.90 -6.98
C THR A 58 -22.75 -0.46 -6.50
N THR A 59 -22.04 -0.17 -5.39
CA THR A 59 -21.87 1.21 -4.94
C THR A 59 -21.00 2.01 -5.89
N GLN A 60 -19.96 1.40 -6.47
CA GLN A 60 -19.13 2.06 -7.47
C GLN A 60 -19.93 2.41 -8.73
N GLU A 61 -20.77 1.49 -9.23
CA GLU A 61 -21.68 1.73 -10.36
C GLU A 61 -22.65 2.89 -10.09
N GLN A 62 -23.19 2.98 -8.86
CA GLN A 62 -24.05 4.08 -8.45
C GLN A 62 -23.30 5.42 -8.47
N ILE A 63 -22.08 5.45 -7.92
CA ILE A 63 -21.23 6.65 -7.91
C ILE A 63 -20.91 7.07 -9.34
N ASP A 64 -20.55 6.13 -10.22
CA ASP A 64 -20.19 6.41 -11.60
C ASP A 64 -21.38 6.96 -12.38
N ALA A 65 -22.58 6.41 -12.20
CA ALA A 65 -23.81 6.94 -12.80
C ALA A 65 -24.17 8.35 -12.30
N LEU A 66 -23.95 8.63 -11.01
CA LEU A 66 -24.15 9.98 -10.44
C LEU A 66 -23.13 10.97 -11.01
N ARG A 67 -21.86 10.56 -11.18
CA ARG A 67 -20.82 11.40 -11.80
C ARG A 67 -21.14 11.71 -13.26
N GLU A 68 -21.57 10.71 -14.04
CA GLU A 68 -21.98 10.91 -15.43
C GLU A 68 -23.14 11.90 -15.52
N LYS A 69 -24.18 11.75 -14.70
CA LYS A 69 -25.29 12.73 -14.63
C LYS A 69 -24.82 14.13 -14.24
N ASN A 70 -23.86 14.23 -13.33
CA ASN A 70 -23.28 15.51 -12.92
C ASN A 70 -22.56 16.20 -14.08
N GLU A 71 -21.73 15.45 -14.82
CA GLU A 71 -21.03 15.94 -16.01
C GLU A 71 -22.00 16.40 -17.11
N LEU A 72 -23.13 15.71 -17.26
CA LEU A 72 -24.21 16.09 -18.18
C LEU A 72 -25.10 17.23 -17.66
N GLY A 73 -24.87 17.74 -16.44
CA GLY A 73 -25.68 18.77 -15.81
C GLY A 73 -27.13 18.34 -15.52
N ALA A 74 -27.37 17.03 -15.46
CA ALA A 74 -28.69 16.41 -15.30
C ALA A 74 -28.96 15.93 -13.86
N LEU A 75 -28.05 16.23 -12.93
CA LEU A 75 -28.15 15.80 -11.54
C LEU A 75 -29.24 16.59 -10.80
N THR A 76 -30.17 15.87 -10.17
CA THR A 76 -31.13 16.50 -9.26
C THR A 76 -30.45 16.91 -7.95
N GLU A 77 -31.08 17.81 -7.19
CA GLU A 77 -30.56 18.21 -5.87
C GLU A 77 -30.42 17.02 -4.91
N ALA A 78 -31.36 16.07 -4.94
CA ALA A 78 -31.28 14.87 -4.11
C ALA A 78 -30.10 13.97 -4.51
N GLU A 79 -29.88 13.78 -5.82
CA GLU A 79 -28.74 13.02 -6.34
C GLU A 79 -27.41 13.73 -6.08
N HIS A 80 -27.38 15.07 -6.10
CA HIS A 80 -26.21 15.86 -5.72
C HIS A 80 -25.85 15.64 -4.25
N GLN A 81 -26.83 15.69 -3.35
CA GLN A 81 -26.61 15.39 -1.93
C GLN A 81 -26.15 13.94 -1.71
N GLU A 82 -26.65 13.00 -2.50
CA GLU A 82 -26.20 11.61 -2.46
C GLU A 82 -24.74 11.48 -2.93
N LEU A 83 -24.38 12.12 -4.04
CA LEU A 83 -23.00 12.16 -4.53
C LEU A 83 -22.04 12.77 -3.50
N MET A 84 -22.45 13.84 -2.81
CA MET A 84 -21.65 14.44 -1.73
C MET A 84 -21.39 13.47 -0.58
N LYS A 85 -22.39 12.67 -0.16
CA LYS A 85 -22.19 11.64 0.87
C LYS A 85 -21.19 10.57 0.44
N TYR A 86 -21.16 10.21 -0.84
CA TYR A 86 -20.16 9.28 -1.36
C TYR A 86 -18.76 9.88 -1.37
N VAL A 87 -18.62 11.18 -1.68
CA VAL A 87 -17.35 11.91 -1.60
C VAL A 87 -16.82 11.91 -0.17
N GLU A 88 -17.63 12.33 0.80
CA GLU A 88 -17.25 12.34 2.23
C GLU A 88 -16.79 10.95 2.68
N ARG A 89 -17.53 9.90 2.31
CA ARG A 89 -17.15 8.53 2.64
C ARG A 89 -15.85 8.07 1.96
N ALA A 90 -15.57 8.54 0.75
CA ALA A 90 -14.32 8.24 0.06
C ALA A 90 -13.13 8.90 0.78
N GLU A 91 -13.28 10.16 1.20
CA GLU A 91 -12.27 10.90 1.96
C GLU A 91 -11.98 10.21 3.30
N ASP A 92 -13.01 9.79 4.04
CA ASP A 92 -12.86 9.02 5.29
C ASP A 92 -12.11 7.70 5.05
N MET A 93 -12.46 6.99 3.98
CA MET A 93 -11.77 5.74 3.61
C MET A 93 -10.31 5.97 3.24
N ASP A 94 -10.00 7.09 2.59
CA ASP A 94 -8.63 7.45 2.21
C ASP A 94 -7.79 7.83 3.44
N ALA A 95 -8.37 8.56 4.40
CA ALA A 95 -7.73 8.85 5.68
C ALA A 95 -7.41 7.58 6.47
N VAL A 96 -8.40 6.69 6.62
CA VAL A 96 -8.21 5.39 7.30
C VAL A 96 -7.17 4.53 6.57
N ARG A 97 -7.17 4.55 5.23
CA ARG A 97 -6.18 3.82 4.42
C ARG A 97 -4.77 4.35 4.70
N LEU A 98 -4.57 5.66 4.70
CA LEU A 98 -3.27 6.26 4.96
C LEU A 98 -2.78 5.93 6.38
N GLU A 99 -3.64 6.05 7.38
CA GLU A 99 -3.30 5.70 8.77
C GLU A 99 -2.89 4.22 8.89
N ALA A 100 -3.63 3.32 8.23
CA ALA A 100 -3.29 1.90 8.21
C ALA A 100 -1.95 1.62 7.51
N MET A 101 -1.65 2.33 6.41
CA MET A 101 -0.36 2.23 5.73
C MET A 101 0.79 2.71 6.61
N MET A 102 0.61 3.80 7.35
CA MET A 102 1.61 4.30 8.30
C MET A 102 1.90 3.28 9.40
N LYS A 103 0.85 2.72 10.02
CA LYS A 103 1.00 1.66 11.04
C LYS A 103 1.68 0.42 10.49
N LEU A 104 1.35 0.03 9.25
CA LEU A 104 2.01 -1.11 8.59
C LEU A 104 3.49 -0.84 8.31
N ALA A 105 3.83 0.39 7.92
CA ALA A 105 5.22 0.82 7.71
C ALA A 105 6.02 0.76 9.03
N GLU A 106 5.43 1.22 10.12
CA GLU A 106 6.00 1.12 11.47
C GLU A 106 6.21 -0.35 11.89
N LEU A 107 5.18 -1.19 11.73
CA LEU A 107 5.23 -2.60 12.09
C LEU A 107 6.32 -3.37 11.32
N ARG A 108 6.47 -3.06 10.03
CA ARG A 108 7.46 -3.67 9.14
C ARG A 108 8.83 -2.97 9.16
N GLN A 109 8.96 -1.85 9.89
CA GLN A 109 10.16 -1.01 9.93
C GLN A 109 10.68 -0.57 8.55
N VAL A 110 9.75 -0.22 7.66
CA VAL A 110 10.06 0.26 6.30
C VAL A 110 9.52 1.68 6.11
N ASN A 111 10.01 2.36 5.09
CA ASN A 111 9.48 3.66 4.70
C ASN A 111 8.06 3.53 4.13
N LEU A 112 7.21 4.54 4.38
CA LEU A 112 5.83 4.59 3.90
C LEU A 112 5.73 4.45 2.38
N GLU A 113 6.71 4.97 1.63
CA GLU A 113 6.74 4.89 0.18
C GLU A 113 6.79 3.45 -0.33
N LEU A 114 7.44 2.54 0.41
CA LEU A 114 7.50 1.12 0.04
C LEU A 114 6.14 0.44 0.24
N ILE A 115 5.44 0.80 1.32
CA ILE A 115 4.07 0.34 1.56
C ILE A 115 3.12 0.91 0.50
N ALA A 116 3.18 2.22 0.23
CA ALA A 116 2.35 2.86 -0.77
C ALA A 116 2.53 2.24 -2.17
N ALA A 117 3.76 1.91 -2.55
CA ALA A 117 4.06 1.23 -3.81
C ALA A 117 3.49 -0.19 -3.89
N GLU A 118 3.44 -0.94 -2.77
CA GLU A 118 2.86 -2.29 -2.71
C GLU A 118 1.36 -2.30 -3.01
N PHE A 119 0.64 -1.28 -2.53
CA PHE A 119 -0.81 -1.16 -2.66
C PHE A 119 -1.26 -0.23 -3.79
N ALA A 120 -0.32 0.29 -4.58
CA ALA A 120 -0.64 1.03 -5.78
C ALA A 120 -1.43 0.15 -6.75
N PRO A 121 -2.43 0.70 -7.46
CA PRO A 121 -3.12 -0.05 -8.51
C PRO A 121 -2.09 -0.55 -9.51
N LYS A 122 -2.04 -1.87 -9.71
CA LYS A 122 -1.22 -2.46 -10.77
C LYS A 122 -1.87 -2.05 -12.08
N HIS A 123 -1.22 -1.16 -12.85
CA HIS A 123 -1.60 -0.93 -14.24
C HIS A 123 -1.42 -2.26 -14.98
N ASN A 124 -2.51 -3.00 -15.17
CA ASN A 124 -2.55 -4.09 -16.13
C ASN A 124 -2.69 -3.44 -17.51
N GLU A 125 -1.60 -3.43 -18.28
CA GLU A 125 -1.56 -3.04 -19.70
C GLU A 125 -2.29 -4.06 -20.59
N GLU A 126 -3.58 -4.33 -20.35
CA GLU A 126 -4.34 -5.33 -21.12
C GLU A 126 -5.58 -4.80 -21.85
N ASN A 127 -5.81 -3.48 -21.90
CA ASN A 127 -6.97 -2.92 -22.61
C ASN A 127 -6.63 -1.94 -23.75
N ASP A 128 -5.50 -2.15 -24.46
CA ASP A 128 -5.18 -1.41 -25.69
C ASP A 128 -5.36 -2.23 -26.98
N LYS A 129 -6.22 -3.26 -26.93
CA LYS A 129 -6.71 -3.96 -28.12
C LYS A 129 -8.17 -4.38 -27.94
N ALA A 130 -9.09 -3.48 -28.27
CA ALA A 130 -10.43 -3.80 -28.74
C ALA A 130 -10.86 -2.78 -29.78
#